data_AF-A0AA89TUZ1-F1
#
_entry.id   AF-A0AA89TUZ1-F1
#
_cell.length_a   1.000
_cell.length_b   1.000
_cell.length_c   1.000
_cell.angle_alpha   90.00
_cell.angle_beta   90.00
_cell.angle_gamma   90.00
#
_symmetry.space_group_name_H-M   'P 1'
#
loop_
_entity.id
_entity.type
_entity.pdbx_description
1 polymer ?
#
loop_
_entity_poly.entity_id
_entity_poly.type
_entity_poly.pdbx_seq_one_letter_code
_entity_poly.pdbx_strand_id
1 'polypeptide(L)'
;MRVFVYDCPADDGVRHVGHIVNPVLDPLDASRRRLLDEAEGCLSVPGATMDVPRPDRAVVRGVDRDGEPLVIEGTGYFARCLAHEADHCDGRLYLGRLSARERKAALRQTADRREPVYARRSADIAALNA
;
A
#
# COMPACT_ATOMS: atom_id res chain seq x y z
N MET A 1 6.86 -11.19 12.40
CA MET A 1 7.87 -10.25 11.86
C MET A 1 7.13 -9.08 11.24
N ARG A 2 7.49 -7.83 11.52
CA ARG A 2 6.87 -6.62 10.96
C ARG A 2 7.89 -5.97 10.03
N VAL A 3 7.71 -6.11 8.72
CA VAL A 3 8.62 -5.58 7.71
C VAL A 3 7.85 -5.35 6.42
N PHE A 4 8.23 -4.33 5.65
CA PHE A 4 7.86 -4.25 4.25
C PHE A 4 9.02 -3.71 3.42
N VAL A 5 8.97 -4.01 2.13
CA VAL A 5 9.85 -3.46 1.11
C VAL A 5 9.00 -2.63 0.16
N TYR A 6 9.59 -1.63 -0.45
CA TYR A 6 8.90 -0.78 -1.39
C TYR A 6 9.81 -0.42 -2.56
N ASP A 7 9.21 -0.35 -3.72
CA ASP A 7 9.77 0.15 -4.95
C ASP A 7 8.65 0.93 -5.64
N CYS A 8 8.59 2.23 -5.36
CA CYS A 8 7.42 3.05 -5.61
C CYS A 8 7.83 4.37 -6.28
N PRO A 9 7.31 4.70 -7.48
CA PRO A 9 7.43 6.03 -8.04
C PRO A 9 6.53 7.00 -7.25
N ALA A 10 7.08 8.13 -6.83
CA ALA A 10 6.30 9.26 -6.32
C ALA A 10 5.71 10.08 -7.48
N ASP A 11 4.78 10.97 -7.14
CA ASP A 11 4.04 11.79 -8.11
C ASP A 11 4.95 12.77 -8.88
N ASP A 12 6.11 13.12 -8.30
CA ASP A 12 7.16 13.95 -8.90
C ASP A 12 8.12 13.16 -9.80
N GLY A 13 7.88 11.85 -9.98
CA GLY A 13 8.71 10.95 -10.76
C GLY A 13 9.92 10.39 -10.01
N VAL A 14 10.13 10.75 -8.74
CA VAL A 14 11.20 10.18 -7.93
C VAL A 14 10.85 8.75 -7.55
N ARG A 15 11.73 7.80 -7.87
CA ARG A 15 11.54 6.40 -7.49
C ARG A 15 12.14 6.13 -6.11
N HIS A 16 11.28 5.79 -5.15
CA HIS A 16 11.67 5.40 -3.81
C HIS A 16 11.83 3.89 -3.72
N VAL A 17 13.03 3.43 -3.39
CA VAL A 17 13.34 2.00 -3.22
C VAL A 17 13.94 1.79 -1.84
N GLY A 18 13.43 0.82 -1.09
CA GLY A 18 13.96 0.53 0.24
C GLY A 18 13.14 -0.49 1.03
N HIS A 19 13.42 -0.57 2.32
CA HIS A 19 12.77 -1.45 3.27
C HIS A 19 12.73 -0.80 4.65
N ILE A 20 11.83 -1.30 5.49
CA ILE A 20 11.75 -0.87 6.88
C ILE A 20 11.28 -2.01 7.78
N VAL A 21 11.95 -2.19 8.90
CA VAL A 21 11.66 -3.19 9.92
C VAL A 21 11.00 -2.51 11.12
N ASN A 22 10.03 -3.20 11.71
CA ASN A 22 9.19 -2.72 12.82
C ASN A 22 8.55 -1.35 12.56
N PRO A 23 7.91 -1.12 11.39
CA PRO A 23 7.37 0.18 11.05
C PRO A 23 6.30 0.65 12.04
N VAL A 24 6.28 1.95 12.32
CA VAL A 24 5.27 2.66 13.08
C VAL A 24 4.86 3.86 12.25
N LEU A 25 3.59 3.91 11.85
CA LEU A 25 3.02 5.05 11.15
C LEU A 25 2.72 6.16 12.16
N ASP A 26 3.38 7.31 12.02
CA ASP A 26 3.17 8.45 12.90
C ASP A 26 1.73 8.97 12.75
N PRO A 27 1.02 9.22 13.86
CA PRO A 27 -0.31 9.80 13.80
C PRO A 27 -0.23 11.25 13.28
N LEU A 28 -1.02 11.57 12.27
CA LEU A 28 -1.20 12.95 11.82
C LEU A 28 -2.24 13.65 12.68
N ASP A 29 -1.95 14.87 13.08
CA ASP A 29 -2.91 15.79 13.68
C ASP A 29 -4.16 15.91 12.80
N ALA A 30 -5.33 15.72 13.40
CA ALA A 30 -6.62 15.77 12.70
C ALA A 30 -6.87 17.13 12.03
N SER A 31 -6.39 18.23 12.63
CA SER A 31 -6.52 19.59 12.09
C SER A 31 -5.68 19.84 10.84
N ARG A 32 -4.65 19.02 10.61
CA ARG A 32 -3.71 19.13 9.48
C ARG A 32 -3.90 18.01 8.45
N ARG A 33 -4.91 17.16 8.63
CA ARG A 33 -5.14 15.98 7.79
C ARG A 33 -5.96 16.34 6.56
N ARG A 34 -5.30 16.52 5.43
CA ARG A 34 -5.96 16.54 4.11
C ARG A 34 -6.10 15.10 3.61
N LEU A 35 -7.33 14.66 3.36
CA LEU A 35 -7.60 13.34 2.83
C LEU A 35 -7.68 13.39 1.30
N LEU A 36 -7.05 12.41 0.66
CA LEU A 36 -7.14 12.15 -0.77
C LEU A 36 -7.90 10.85 -0.96
N ASP A 37 -8.99 10.94 -1.71
CA ASP A 37 -9.79 9.79 -2.11
C ASP A 37 -9.35 9.38 -3.51
N GLU A 38 -8.50 8.36 -3.57
CA GLU A 38 -7.88 7.90 -4.81
C GLU A 38 -7.82 6.38 -4.83
N ALA A 39 -7.71 5.85 -6.05
CA ALA A 39 -7.66 4.43 -6.33
C ALA A 39 -6.55 3.72 -5.56
N GLU A 40 -6.93 2.71 -4.77
CA GLU A 40 -6.04 1.83 -4.05
C GLU A 40 -6.36 0.37 -4.36
N GLY A 41 -5.31 -0.42 -4.60
CA GLY A 41 -5.39 -1.86 -4.80
C GLY A 41 -4.42 -2.58 -3.88
N CYS A 42 -4.55 -3.90 -3.80
CA CYS A 42 -3.64 -4.74 -3.00
C CYS A 42 -3.30 -6.00 -3.77
N LEU A 43 -2.04 -6.43 -3.75
CA LEU A 43 -1.63 -7.69 -4.38
C LEU A 43 -2.33 -8.92 -3.75
N SER A 44 -2.68 -8.83 -2.47
CA SER A 44 -3.44 -9.81 -1.70
C SER A 44 -4.95 -9.80 -1.98
N VAL A 45 -5.46 -8.78 -2.69
CA VAL A 45 -6.88 -8.65 -3.10
C VAL A 45 -6.92 -8.49 -4.63
N PRO A 46 -6.61 -9.56 -5.39
CA PRO A 46 -6.31 -9.47 -6.81
C PRO A 46 -7.51 -8.99 -7.63
N GLY A 47 -7.30 -7.96 -8.45
CA GLY A 47 -8.28 -7.46 -9.42
C GLY A 47 -9.28 -6.44 -8.88
N ALA A 48 -9.28 -6.18 -7.57
CA ALA A 48 -10.07 -5.12 -6.97
C ALA A 48 -9.27 -3.84 -6.77
N THR A 49 -9.90 -2.73 -7.14
CA THR A 49 -9.40 -1.38 -6.90
C THR A 49 -10.58 -0.53 -6.49
N MET A 50 -10.42 0.23 -5.42
CA MET A 50 -11.44 1.13 -4.87
C MET A 50 -10.80 2.45 -4.48
N ASP A 51 -11.55 3.54 -4.54
CA ASP A 51 -11.10 4.79 -3.96
C ASP A 51 -11.09 4.68 -2.43
N VAL A 52 -9.96 5.03 -1.82
CA VAL A 52 -9.75 4.94 -0.37
C VAL A 52 -9.27 6.30 0.14
N PRO A 53 -9.92 6.86 1.17
CA PRO A 53 -9.44 8.09 1.80
C PRO A 53 -8.16 7.82 2.61
N ARG A 54 -7.05 8.43 2.19
CA ARG A 54 -5.75 8.41 2.88
C ARG A 54 -5.29 9.84 3.14
N PRO A 55 -4.55 10.10 4.23
CA PRO A 55 -3.85 11.37 4.36
C PRO A 55 -2.87 11.60 3.20
N ASP A 56 -2.71 12.85 2.78
CA ASP A 56 -1.81 13.27 1.69
C ASP A 56 -0.33 13.21 2.04
N ARG A 57 0.01 12.92 3.30
CA ARG A 57 1.36 12.75 3.82
C ARG A 57 1.41 11.52 4.73
N ALA A 58 2.54 10.83 4.79
CA ALA A 58 2.78 9.78 5.75
C ALA A 58 4.24 9.85 6.24
N VAL A 59 4.42 9.57 7.53
CA VAL A 59 5.75 9.41 8.14
C VAL A 59 5.76 8.06 8.82
N VAL A 60 6.71 7.20 8.45
CA VAL A 60 6.88 5.86 9.03
C VAL A 60 8.25 5.79 9.68
N ARG A 61 8.29 5.38 10.95
CA ARG A 61 9.51 5.18 11.73
C ARG A 61 9.76 3.70 11.93
N GLY A 62 11.01 3.31 12.03
CA GLY A 62 11.40 1.93 12.27
C GLY A 62 12.91 1.80 12.34
N VAL A 63 13.41 0.65 11.92
CA VAL A 63 14.85 0.40 11.78
C VAL A 63 15.15 -0.21 10.41
N ASP A 64 16.39 -0.10 9.97
CA ASP A 64 16.86 -0.81 8.79
C ASP A 64 17.18 -2.29 9.09
N ARG A 65 17.93 -2.95 8.20
CA ARG A 65 18.30 -4.38 8.36
C ARG A 65 19.39 -4.59 9.42
N ASP A 66 20.17 -3.56 9.69
CA ASP A 66 21.32 -3.56 10.58
C ASP A 66 20.91 -3.07 11.98
N GLY A 67 19.67 -2.58 12.14
CA GLY A 67 19.07 -2.15 13.40
C GLY A 67 19.16 -0.64 13.62
N GLU A 68 19.66 0.11 12.64
CA GLU A 68 19.81 1.55 12.75
C GLU A 68 18.46 2.27 12.58
N PRO A 69 18.18 3.32 13.35
CA PRO A 69 16.92 4.07 13.25
C PRO A 69 16.68 4.62 11.85
N LEU A 70 15.48 4.40 11.32
CA LEU A 70 15.06 4.85 10.00
C LEU A 70 13.76 5.63 10.08
N VAL A 71 13.68 6.74 9.34
CA VAL A 71 12.46 7.52 9.15
C VAL A 71 12.24 7.72 7.66
N ILE A 72 11.06 7.32 7.18
CA ILE A 72 10.65 7.47 5.79
C ILE A 72 9.44 8.39 5.76
N GLU A 73 9.52 9.45 4.97
CA GLU A 73 8.44 10.41 4.78
C GLU A 73 8.11 10.53 3.30
N GLY A 74 6.83 10.64 3.01
CA GLY A 74 6.33 10.83 1.65
C GLY A 74 5.01 11.58 1.62
N THR A 75 4.64 12.01 0.42
CA THR A 75 3.36 12.63 0.09
C THR A 75 2.66 11.88 -1.05
N GLY A 76 1.37 12.17 -1.27
CA GLY A 76 0.64 11.68 -2.43
C GLY A 76 0.64 10.15 -2.58
N TYR A 77 0.95 9.64 -3.76
CA TYR A 77 0.97 8.19 -4.01
C TYR A 77 1.96 7.45 -3.10
N PHE A 78 3.16 8.00 -2.88
CA PHE A 78 4.14 7.35 -2.00
C PHE A 78 3.67 7.31 -0.55
N ALA A 79 3.02 8.37 -0.05
CA ALA A 79 2.39 8.34 1.28
C ALA A 79 1.32 7.25 1.40
N ARG A 80 0.49 7.07 0.35
CA ARG A 80 -0.51 6.02 0.29
C ARG A 80 0.12 4.63 0.39
N CYS A 81 1.20 4.38 -0.38
CA CYS A 81 1.96 3.12 -0.29
C CYS A 81 2.50 2.89 1.12
N LEU A 82 3.16 3.87 1.73
CA LEU A 82 3.69 3.75 3.09
C LEU A 82 2.59 3.40 4.11
N ALA A 83 1.45 4.09 4.04
CA ALA A 83 0.33 3.82 4.94
C ALA A 83 -0.33 2.45 4.67
N HIS A 84 -0.36 2.00 3.42
CA HIS A 84 -0.87 0.69 3.04
C HIS A 84 -0.03 -0.44 3.63
N GLU A 85 1.29 -0.38 3.45
CA GLU A 85 2.19 -1.43 3.93
C GLU A 85 2.33 -1.41 5.46
N ALA A 86 2.26 -0.22 6.07
CA ALA A 86 2.19 -0.10 7.53
C ALA A 86 0.91 -0.75 8.09
N ASP A 87 -0.25 -0.55 7.45
CA ASP A 87 -1.50 -1.22 7.83
C ASP A 87 -1.36 -2.75 7.76
N HIS A 88 -0.70 -3.27 6.73
CA HIS A 88 -0.41 -4.70 6.61
C HIS A 88 0.43 -5.24 7.78
N CYS A 89 1.42 -4.48 8.23
CA CYS A 89 2.23 -4.83 9.41
C CYS A 89 1.41 -4.90 10.71
N ASP A 90 0.21 -4.30 10.72
CA ASP A 90 -0.74 -4.34 11.83
C ASP A 90 -1.93 -5.29 11.55
N GLY A 91 -1.86 -6.10 10.49
CA GLY A 91 -2.92 -7.04 10.11
C GLY A 91 -4.18 -6.39 9.53
N ARG A 92 -4.07 -5.14 9.05
CA ARG A 92 -5.17 -4.39 8.46
C ARG A 92 -5.05 -4.39 6.93
N LEU A 93 -6.19 -4.48 6.25
CA LEU A 93 -6.31 -4.32 4.80
C LEU A 93 -7.01 -3.00 4.48
N TYR A 94 -6.74 -2.44 3.30
CA TYR A 94 -7.46 -1.25 2.80
C TYR A 94 -8.98 -1.45 2.79
N LEU A 95 -9.44 -2.69 2.60
CA LEU A 95 -10.87 -3.07 2.66
C LEU A 95 -11.54 -2.69 3.98
N GLY A 96 -10.78 -2.57 5.08
CA GLY A 96 -11.29 -2.14 6.38
C GLY A 96 -11.56 -0.63 6.46
N ARG A 97 -11.06 0.16 5.51
CA ARG A 97 -11.30 1.60 5.40
C ARG A 97 -12.54 1.93 4.55
N LEU A 98 -13.03 0.95 3.80
CA LEU A 98 -14.19 1.09 2.93
C LEU A 98 -15.51 0.95 3.70
N SER A 99 -16.58 1.55 3.18
CA SER A 99 -17.94 1.24 3.64
C SER A 99 -18.29 -0.24 3.38
N ALA A 100 -19.30 -0.76 4.08
CA ALA A 100 -19.75 -2.14 3.86
C ALA A 100 -20.16 -2.42 2.40
N ARG A 101 -20.75 -1.43 1.72
CA ARG A 101 -21.15 -1.53 0.31
C ARG A 101 -19.93 -1.60 -0.61
N GLU A 102 -18.97 -0.71 -0.41
CA GLU A 102 -17.72 -0.67 -1.20
C GLU A 102 -16.88 -1.92 -0.98
N ARG A 103 -16.76 -2.39 0.27
CA ARG A 103 -16.09 -3.65 0.59
C ARG A 103 -16.73 -4.83 -0.14
N LYS A 104 -18.07 -4.91 -0.16
CA LYS A 104 -18.79 -5.95 -0.92
C LYS A 104 -18.51 -5.84 -2.43
N ALA A 105 -18.46 -4.62 -2.96
CA ALA A 105 -18.11 -4.37 -4.36
C ALA A 105 -16.67 -4.82 -4.68
N ALA A 106 -15.70 -4.50 -3.83
CA ALA A 106 -14.30 -4.92 -3.99
C ALA A 106 -14.14 -6.45 -3.97
N LEU A 107 -14.83 -7.12 -3.05
CA LEU A 107 -14.82 -8.60 -2.98
C LEU A 107 -15.44 -9.23 -4.23
N ARG A 108 -16.50 -8.62 -4.78
CA ARG A 108 -17.08 -9.06 -6.05
C ARG A 108 -16.12 -8.84 -7.22
N GLN A 109 -15.47 -7.69 -7.31
CA GLN A 109 -14.44 -7.43 -8.33
C GLN A 109 -13.31 -8.48 -8.25
N THR A 110 -12.89 -8.83 -7.04
CA THR A 110 -11.90 -9.89 -6.82
C THR A 110 -12.41 -11.23 -7.34
N ALA A 111 -13.62 -11.64 -6.96
CA ALA A 111 -14.21 -12.90 -7.41
C ALA A 111 -14.33 -12.98 -8.95
N ASP A 112 -14.64 -11.86 -9.61
CA ASP A 112 -14.84 -11.81 -11.05
C ASP A 112 -13.51 -11.74 -11.85
N ARG A 113 -12.43 -11.24 -11.23
CA ARG A 113 -11.18 -10.87 -11.94
C ARG A 113 -9.92 -11.58 -11.45
N ARG A 114 -10.02 -12.41 -10.42
CA ARG A 114 -8.86 -13.06 -9.79
C ARG A 114 -8.12 -13.97 -10.77
N GLU A 115 -8.86 -14.82 -11.48
CA GLU A 115 -8.33 -15.80 -12.43
C GLU A 115 -7.54 -15.13 -13.57
N PRO A 116 -8.07 -14.11 -14.30
CA PRO A 116 -7.28 -13.44 -15.34
C PRO A 116 -6.08 -12.67 -14.78
N VAL A 117 -6.16 -12.12 -13.56
CA VAL A 117 -5.00 -11.48 -12.90
C VAL A 117 -3.89 -12.48 -12.64
N TYR A 118 -4.22 -13.68 -12.15
CA TYR A 118 -3.22 -14.72 -11.94
C TYR A 118 -2.66 -15.27 -13.25
N ALA A 119 -3.50 -15.46 -14.27
CA ALA A 119 -3.03 -15.89 -15.59
C ALA A 119 -1.99 -14.92 -16.17
N ARG A 120 -2.24 -13.60 -16.08
CA ARG A 120 -1.29 -12.56 -16.49
C ARG A 120 0.02 -12.64 -15.71
N ARG A 121 -0.05 -12.71 -14.37
CA ARG A 121 1.14 -12.80 -13.51
C ARG A 121 2.00 -14.03 -13.85
N SER A 122 1.38 -15.18 -14.11
CA SER A 122 2.09 -16.40 -14.51
C SER A 122 2.79 -16.23 -15.86
N ALA A 123 2.15 -15.58 -16.83
CA ALA A 123 2.76 -15.28 -18.12
C ALA A 123 3.94 -14.31 -18.00
N ASP A 124 3.80 -13.25 -17.18
CA ASP A 124 4.87 -12.27 -16.92
C ASP A 124 6.10 -12.94 -16.29
N ILE A 125 5.87 -13.84 -15.31
CA ILE A 125 6.94 -14.62 -14.68
C ILE A 125 7.63 -15.54 -15.70
N ALA A 126 6.88 -16.21 -16.57
CA ALA A 126 7.47 -17.07 -17.60
C ALA A 126 8.35 -16.25 -18.58
N ALA A 127 7.92 -15.04 -18.95
CA ALA A 127 8.67 -14.15 -19.83
C ALA A 127 9.97 -13.61 -19.18
N LEU A 128 9.96 -13.35 -17.87
CA LEU A 128 11.15 -12.89 -17.14
C LEU A 128 12.23 -13.97 -16.97
N ASN A 129 11.85 -15.24 -17.03
CA ASN A 129 12.77 -16.38 -16.88
C ASN A 129 13.20 -17.02 -18.21
N ALA A 130 12.76 -16.46 -19.34
CA ALA A 130 13.14 -16.88 -20.69
C ALA A 130 14.33 -16.05 -21.19
#